data_AF-A0A7I8CW81-F1
#
_entry.id   AF-A0A7I8CW81-F1
#
_cell.length_a   1.000
_cell.length_b   1.000
_cell.length_c   1.000
_cell.angle_alpha   90.00
_cell.angle_beta   90.00
_cell.angle_gamma   90.00
#
_symmetry.space_group_name_H-M   'P 1'
#
loop_
_entity.id
_entity.type
_entity.pdbx_description
1 polymer ?
#
loop_
_entity_poly.entity_id
_entity_poly.type
_entity_poly.pdbx_seq_one_letter_code
_entity_poly.pdbx_strand_id
1 'polypeptide(L)' 'MIEKIKSFMTEHPKATTNELLDHIYDEIMELKKQGKSWSSIMDEISHSGFYVSETPFYKFIKSKK' A
#
# COMPACT_ATOMS: atom_id res chain seq x y z
N MET A 1 -3.20 0.12 9.02
CA MET A 1 -3.14 0.02 7.55
C MET A 1 -4.46 -0.40 6.92
N ILE A 2 -4.97 -1.59 7.24
CA ILE A 2 -6.18 -2.15 6.61
C ILE A 2 -7.39 -1.21 6.69
N GLU A 3 -7.71 -0.67 7.88
CA GLU A 3 -8.86 0.23 8.04
C GLU A 3 -8.69 1.55 7.27
N LYS A 4 -7.46 2.06 7.18
CA LYS A 4 -7.13 3.27 6.43
C LYS A 4 -7.33 3.07 4.93
N ILE A 5 -6.90 1.92 4.40
CA ILE A 5 -7.13 1.56 3.01
C ILE A 5 -8.64 1.48 2.73
N LYS A 6 -9.41 0.82 3.62
CA LYS A 6 -10.86 0.70 3.47
C LYS A 6 -11.57 2.05 3.50
N SER A 7 -11.21 2.94 4.42
CA SER A 7 -11.77 4.30 4.49
C SER A 7 -11.45 5.06 3.21
N PHE A 8 -10.18 5.07 2.79
CA PHE A 8 -9.73 5.78 1.61
C PHE A 8 -10.43 5.29 0.33
N MET A 9 -10.61 3.98 0.16
CA MET A 9 -11.35 3.44 -0.99
C MET A 9 -12.84 3.77 -0.96
N THR A 10 -13.43 3.91 0.23
CA THR A 10 -14.83 4.29 0.40
C THR A 10 -15.03 5.77 0.03
N GLU A 11 -14.10 6.63 0.45
CA GLU A 11 -14.11 8.07 0.17
C GLU A 11 -13.70 8.38 -1.28
N HIS A 12 -12.78 7.58 -1.84
CA HIS A 12 -12.21 7.76 -3.16
C HIS A 12 -12.31 6.47 -4.01
N PRO A 13 -13.52 6.07 -4.45
CA PRO A 13 -13.73 4.82 -5.21
C PRO A 13 -13.07 4.81 -6.60
N LYS A 14 -12.62 5.97 -7.10
CA LYS A 14 -11.90 6.13 -8.37
C LYS A 14 -10.41 6.40 -8.18
N ALA A 15 -9.89 6.35 -6.96
CA ALA A 15 -8.47 6.56 -6.71
C ALA A 15 -7.63 5.50 -7.43
N THR A 16 -6.48 5.95 -7.92
CA THR A 16 -5.50 5.07 -8.54
C THR A 16 -4.68 4.32 -7.50
N THR A 17 -4.06 3.20 -7.90
CA THR A 17 -3.11 2.46 -7.05
C THR A 17 -2.01 3.35 -6.48
N ASN A 18 -1.51 4.30 -7.25
CA ASN A 18 -0.45 5.19 -6.78
C ASN A 18 -0.95 6.15 -5.69
N GLU A 19 -2.17 6.69 -5.81
CA GLU A 19 -2.76 7.57 -4.79
C GLU A 19 -3.00 6.81 -3.48
N LEU A 20 -3.50 5.58 -3.56
CA LEU A 20 -3.64 4.75 -2.36
C LEU A 20 -2.26 4.45 -1.74
N LEU A 21 -1.30 3.98 -2.55
CA LEU A 21 0.05 3.65 -2.07
C LEU A 21 0.75 4.87 -1.46
N ASP A 22 0.50 6.07 -1.97
CA ASP A 22 0.97 7.33 -1.40
C ASP A 22 0.32 7.61 -0.06
N HIS A 23 -1.00 7.46 0.03
CA HIS A 23 -1.76 7.66 1.27
C HIS A 23 -1.32 6.72 2.40
N ILE A 24 -0.90 5.50 2.07
CA ILE A 24 -0.41 4.51 3.05
C ILE A 24 1.12 4.37 3.08
N TYR A 25 1.85 5.25 2.40
CA TYR A 25 3.30 5.10 2.22
C TYR A 25 4.05 5.11 3.56
N ASP A 26 3.68 6.00 4.48
CA ASP A 26 4.31 6.08 5.79
C ASP A 26 4.15 4.76 6.57
N GLU A 27 2.96 4.16 6.54
CA GLU A 27 2.72 2.86 7.19
C GLU A 27 3.49 1.72 6.53
N ILE A 28 3.58 1.73 5.19
CA ILE A 28 4.42 0.77 4.46
C ILE A 28 5.89 0.90 4.93
N MET A 29 6.40 2.12 5.09
CA MET A 29 7.76 2.38 5.57
C MET A 29 7.93 2.00 7.04
N GLU A 30 6.94 2.22 7.90
CA GLU A 30 6.97 1.80 9.30
C GLU A 30 7.02 0.27 9.44
N LEU A 31 6.17 -0.46 8.71
CA LEU A 31 6.21 -1.92 8.66
C LEU A 31 7.57 -2.40 8.13
N LYS A 32 8.14 -1.69 7.16
CA LYS A 32 9.47 -2.00 6.64
C LYS A 32 10.56 -1.80 7.70
N LYS A 33 10.50 -0.72 8.48
CA LYS A 33 11.41 -0.45 9.61
C LYS A 33 11.28 -1.50 10.72
N GLN A 34 10.09 -2.05 10.93
CA GLN A 34 9.84 -3.16 11.85
C GLN A 34 10.39 -4.51 11.35
N GLY A 35 11.01 -4.55 10.16
CA GLY A 35 11.65 -5.74 9.60
C GLY A 35 10.73 -6.57 8.71
N LYS A 36 9.51 -6.13 8.39
CA LYS A 36 8.62 -6.87 7.48
C LYS A 36 9.20 -6.94 6.06
N SER A 37 8.94 -8.05 5.38
CA SER A 37 9.26 -8.22 3.96
C SER A 37 8.25 -7.46 3.09
N TRP A 38 8.66 -7.07 1.88
CA TRP A 38 7.76 -6.39 0.94
C TRP A 38 6.55 -7.25 0.57
N SER A 39 6.76 -8.55 0.36
CA SER A 39 5.69 -9.50 0.10
C SER A 39 4.67 -9.55 1.24
N SER A 40 5.12 -9.52 2.50
CA SER A 40 4.22 -9.52 3.66
C SER A 40 3.41 -8.22 3.76
N ILE A 41 4.01 -7.07 3.41
CA ILE A 41 3.30 -5.79 3.39
C ILE A 41 2.26 -5.77 2.27
N MET A 42 2.60 -6.29 1.09
CA MET A 42 1.66 -6.42 -0.03
C MET A 42 0.50 -7.38 0.28
N ASP A 43 0.76 -8.44 1.02
CA ASP A 43 -0.26 -9.38 1.49
C ASP A 43 -1.25 -8.70 2.45
N GLU A 44 -0.76 -7.86 3.38
CA GLU A 44 -1.62 -7.04 4.23
C GLU A 44 -2.46 -6.02 3.45
N ILE A 45 -1.89 -5.42 2.40
CA ILE A 45 -2.65 -4.54 1.49
C ILE A 45 -3.74 -5.35 0.78
N SER A 46 -3.42 -6.54 0.28
CA SER A 46 -4.38 -7.42 -0.40
C SER A 46 -5.52 -7.86 0.53
N HIS A 47 -5.23 -8.12 1.81
CA HIS A 47 -6.22 -8.42 2.84
C HIS A 47 -7.21 -7.29 3.11
N SER A 48 -6.88 -6.05 2.75
CA SER A 48 -7.82 -4.93 2.83
C SER A 48 -8.90 -4.95 1.73
N GLY A 49 -8.78 -5.83 0.74
CA GLY A 49 -9.63 -5.88 -0.45
C GLY A 49 -9.05 -5.10 -1.64
N PHE A 50 -7.87 -4.52 -1.49
CA PHE A 50 -7.17 -3.82 -2.56
C PHE A 50 -6.00 -4.65 -3.09
N TYR A 51 -6.12 -5.13 -4.32
CA TYR A 51 -5.06 -5.91 -4.95
C TYR A 51 -4.00 -5.01 -5.60
N VAL A 52 -2.74 -5.22 -5.23
CA VAL A 52 -1.59 -4.57 -5.83
C VAL A 52 -0.66 -5.64 -6.41
N SER A 53 -0.32 -5.50 -7.69
CA SER A 53 0.70 -6.36 -8.30
C SER A 53 2.12 -5.95 -7.87
N GLU A 54 3.05 -6.91 -7.84
CA GLU A 54 4.43 -6.67 -7.39
C GLU A 54 5.14 -5.60 -8.22
N THR A 55 5.07 -5.70 -9.55
CA THR A 55 5.76 -4.78 -10.46
C THR A 55 5.41 -3.30 -10.20
N PRO A 56 4.13 -2.89 -10.17
CA PRO A 56 3.76 -1.50 -9.86
C PRO A 56 4.11 -1.11 -8.42
N PHE A 57 3.98 -2.02 -7.44
CA PHE A 57 4.39 -1.75 -6.06
C PHE A 57 5.88 -1.40 -5.98
N TYR A 58 6.75 -2.27 -6.47
CA TYR A 58 8.19 -2.04 -6.43
C TYR A 58 8.61 -0.82 -7.22
N LYS A 59 7.94 -0.53 -8.35
CA LYS A 59 8.16 0.69 -9.12
C LYS A 59 7.81 1.93 -8.30
N PHE A 60 6.68 1.91 -7.60
CA PHE A 60 6.27 3.00 -6.71
C PHE A 60 7.29 3.21 -5.58
N ILE A 61 7.65 2.14 -4.86
CA ILE A 61 8.64 2.23 -3.76
C ILE A 61 9.99 2.75 -4.25
N LYS A 62 10.47 2.29 -5.42
CA LYS A 62 11.71 2.81 -6.02
C LYS A 62 11.62 4.27 -6.42
N SER A 63 10.44 4.76 -6.83
CA SER A 63 10.25 6.15 -7.24
C SER A 63 10.22 7.15 -6.08
N LYS A 64 10.00 6.67 -4.85
CA LYS A 64 9.94 7.46 -3.62
C LYS A 64 11.28 7.52 -2.87
N LYS A 65 12.29 6.79 -3.34
CA LYS A 65 13.63 6.73 -2.76
C LYS A 65 14.55 7.75 -3.42
#